data_AF-A0AB36FSX2-F1
#
_entry.id   AF-A0AB36FSX2-F1
#
_cell.length_a   1.000
_cell.length_b   1.000
_cell.length_c   1.000
_cell.angle_alpha   90.00
_cell.angle_beta   90.00
_cell.angle_gamma   90.00
#
_symmetry.space_group_name_H-M   'P 1'
#
loop_
_entity.id
_entity.type
_entity.pdbx_description
1 polymer ?
#
loop_
_entity_poly.entity_id
_entity_poly.type
_entity_poly.pdbx_seq_one_letter_code
_entity_poly.pdbx_strand_id
1 'polypeptide(L)'
;MKLNPYSNMHKGASIGFFPLLTTLILLSVHYFTGALDWPEVGNVRAQRDFNSAIGMSLITGYFWFALRLMHQNVASTLISLLVKTNQLSQFSAHRRELAIEFRHHIFNAIIISIMITIVYCIFEGLITVKQEIHVLFLTATAVPFWFLAILFLFQISSNIKYLTSKVLPQAGGNIDRLKSIMTILKLGTTNSIFAMGALAIFPIFWLKKDIPSIDVLVVTFFTGIVSVYLFWPVIKLKSMLEKEQKAAVLHLEENIEDGIKRCAKHEEFSTAASIEQLESEKERVLKMGARVFAPRDKARVAACIALIPISWVLLFIVEWLIQLPRYH
;
A
#
# COMPACT_ATOMS: atom_id res chain seq x y z
N MET A 1 -22.40 8.85 11.63
CA MET A 1 -22.07 7.75 10.69
C MET A 1 -21.01 6.85 11.35
N LYS A 2 -21.32 5.59 11.70
CA LYS A 2 -20.34 4.67 12.32
C LYS A 2 -19.37 4.17 11.24
N LEU A 3 -18.19 4.82 11.13
CA LEU A 3 -17.07 4.34 10.32
C LEU A 3 -16.46 3.10 10.99
N ASN A 4 -17.07 1.93 10.78
CA ASN A 4 -16.46 0.65 11.12
C ASN A 4 -16.00 -0.03 9.81
N PRO A 5 -14.72 0.11 9.43
CA PRO A 5 -14.19 -0.45 8.18
C PRO A 5 -14.24 -1.99 8.13
N TYR A 6 -14.51 -2.64 9.26
CA TYR A 6 -14.52 -4.10 9.41
C TYR A 6 -15.90 -4.65 9.82
N SER A 7 -16.96 -3.86 9.63
CA SER A 7 -18.34 -4.34 9.67
C SER A 7 -18.58 -5.31 8.52
N ASN A 8 -19.45 -6.32 8.71
CA ASN A 8 -19.95 -7.20 7.64
C ASN A 8 -20.67 -6.36 6.57
N MET A 9 -19.92 -5.70 5.68
CA MET A 9 -20.42 -5.09 4.46
C MET A 9 -20.54 -6.18 3.38
N HIS A 10 -21.46 -7.12 3.63
CA HIS A 10 -22.12 -7.90 2.58
C HIS A 10 -23.44 -7.22 2.13
N LYS A 11 -23.54 -5.89 2.30
CA LYS A 11 -24.65 -5.09 1.75
C LYS A 11 -24.18 -4.35 0.49
N GLY A 12 -24.20 -5.05 -0.64
CA GLY A 12 -24.47 -4.57 -2.00
C GLY A 12 -23.55 -3.54 -2.68
N ALA A 13 -22.80 -2.70 -1.96
CA ALA A 13 -21.95 -1.70 -2.60
C ALA A 13 -20.58 -2.32 -2.94
N SER A 14 -20.25 -2.35 -4.24
CA SER A 14 -18.90 -2.68 -4.72
C SER A 14 -17.86 -1.86 -3.94
N ILE A 15 -16.73 -2.49 -3.57
CA ILE A 15 -15.64 -1.85 -2.84
C ILE A 15 -15.17 -0.52 -3.49
N GLY A 16 -15.30 -0.43 -4.81
CA GLY A 16 -14.96 0.75 -5.61
C GLY A 16 -16.05 1.80 -5.76
N PHE A 17 -17.29 1.54 -5.34
CA PHE A 17 -18.42 2.45 -5.58
C PHE A 17 -18.22 3.83 -4.94
N PHE A 18 -17.93 3.88 -3.64
CA PHE A 18 -17.72 5.15 -2.94
C PHE A 18 -16.48 5.91 -3.42
N PRO A 19 -15.30 5.26 -3.58
CA PRO A 19 -14.14 5.92 -4.20
C PRO A 19 -14.45 6.53 -5.58
N LEU A 20 -15.13 5.78 -6.45
CA LEU A 20 -15.51 6.26 -7.78
C LEU A 20 -16.47 7.44 -7.69
N LEU A 21 -17.51 7.34 -6.85
CA LEU A 21 -18.47 8.41 -6.64
C LEU A 21 -17.77 9.69 -6.14
N THR A 22 -16.81 9.56 -5.23
CA THR A 22 -16.02 10.70 -4.75
C THR A 22 -15.19 11.34 -5.86
N THR A 23 -14.51 10.56 -6.70
CA THR A 23 -13.80 11.10 -7.86
C THR A 23 -14.75 11.83 -8.80
N LEU A 24 -15.92 11.27 -9.10
CA LEU A 24 -16.91 11.93 -9.97
C LEU A 24 -17.45 13.23 -9.36
N ILE A 25 -17.70 13.25 -8.05
CA ILE A 25 -18.13 14.46 -7.34
C ILE A 25 -17.04 15.53 -7.39
N LEU A 26 -15.78 15.18 -7.12
CA LEU A 26 -14.66 16.13 -7.16
C LEU A 26 -14.47 16.70 -8.56
N LEU A 27 -14.48 15.85 -9.60
CA LEU A 27 -14.44 16.29 -10.99
C LEU A 27 -15.62 17.20 -11.34
N SER A 28 -16.84 16.88 -10.87
CA SER A 28 -18.01 17.74 -11.08
C SER A 28 -17.84 19.10 -10.41
N VAL A 29 -17.32 19.15 -9.18
CA VAL A 29 -17.03 20.41 -8.48
C VAL A 29 -15.99 21.23 -9.25
N HIS A 30 -14.94 20.60 -9.76
CA HIS A 30 -13.93 21.29 -10.57
C HIS A 30 -14.47 21.76 -11.91
N TYR A 31 -15.40 21.00 -12.52
CA TYR A 31 -16.10 21.42 -13.74
C TYR A 31 -16.95 22.68 -13.48
N PHE A 32 -17.81 22.67 -12.45
CA PHE A 32 -18.69 23.80 -12.16
C PHE A 32 -17.98 25.05 -11.64
N THR A 33 -16.78 24.90 -11.09
CA THR A 33 -15.98 26.05 -10.64
C THR A 33 -15.09 26.65 -11.73
N GLY A 34 -14.98 25.99 -12.90
CA GLY A 34 -14.13 26.40 -14.02
C GLY A 34 -12.69 25.88 -13.96
N ALA A 35 -12.34 25.06 -12.96
CA ALA A 35 -11.00 24.46 -12.87
C ALA A 35 -10.73 23.43 -13.99
N LEU A 36 -11.78 22.86 -14.60
CA LEU A 36 -11.66 21.95 -15.75
C LEU A 36 -11.90 22.65 -17.10
N ASP A 37 -11.94 23.98 -17.13
CA ASP A 37 -11.97 24.70 -18.40
C ASP A 37 -10.68 24.46 -19.17
N TRP A 38 -10.81 24.24 -20.48
CA TRP A 38 -9.65 23.93 -21.30
C TRP A 38 -8.70 25.14 -21.33
N PRO A 39 -7.44 24.99 -20.91
CA PRO A 39 -6.54 26.11 -20.77
C PRO A 39 -6.15 26.69 -22.14
N GLU A 40 -6.13 28.02 -22.22
CA GLU A 40 -5.61 28.73 -23.38
C GLU A 40 -4.12 28.45 -23.58
N VAL A 41 -3.67 28.48 -24.84
CA VAL A 41 -2.27 28.22 -25.20
C VAL A 41 -1.36 29.24 -24.52
N GLY A 42 -0.37 28.76 -23.75
CA GLY A 42 0.58 29.59 -23.02
C GLY A 42 0.12 30.03 -21.62
N ASN A 43 -1.12 29.74 -21.20
CA ASN A 43 -1.57 30.02 -19.83
C ASN A 43 -1.13 28.92 -18.86
N VAL A 44 0.10 29.04 -18.36
CA VAL A 44 0.73 28.07 -17.45
C VAL A 44 -0.07 27.87 -16.15
N ARG A 45 -0.72 28.93 -15.65
CA ARG A 45 -1.50 28.86 -14.40
C ARG A 45 -2.79 28.08 -14.58
N ALA A 46 -3.55 28.38 -15.64
CA ALA A 46 -4.77 27.62 -15.98
C ALA A 46 -4.45 26.15 -16.28
N GLN A 47 -3.34 25.86 -16.97
CA GLN A 47 -2.89 24.49 -17.23
C GLN A 47 -2.57 23.75 -15.92
N ARG A 48 -1.89 24.40 -14.97
CA ARG A 48 -1.59 23.82 -13.66
C ARG A 48 -2.88 23.50 -12.89
N ASP A 49 -3.83 24.42 -12.87
CA ASP A 49 -5.06 24.29 -12.11
C ASP A 49 -5.96 23.18 -12.71
N PHE A 50 -6.01 23.09 -14.04
CA PHE A 50 -6.62 21.97 -14.78
C PHE A 50 -5.99 20.62 -14.44
N ASN A 51 -4.67 20.51 -14.58
CA ASN A 51 -3.94 19.28 -14.28
C ASN A 51 -4.13 18.86 -12.81
N SER A 52 -4.13 19.83 -11.90
CA SER A 52 -4.31 19.61 -10.47
C SER A 52 -5.72 19.13 -10.14
N ALA A 53 -6.75 19.71 -10.76
CA ALA A 53 -8.13 19.30 -10.60
C ALA A 53 -8.35 17.83 -10.99
N ILE A 54 -7.78 17.40 -12.13
CA ILE A 54 -7.88 16.00 -12.55
C ILE A 54 -7.03 15.10 -11.64
N GLY A 55 -5.75 15.44 -11.46
CA GLY A 55 -4.79 14.65 -10.71
C GLY A 55 -5.23 14.41 -9.27
N MET A 56 -5.60 15.47 -8.55
CA MET A 56 -6.08 15.35 -7.17
C MET A 56 -7.38 14.53 -7.10
N SER A 57 -8.33 14.73 -8.01
CA SER A 57 -9.60 13.98 -8.00
C SER A 57 -9.40 12.47 -8.21
N LEU A 58 -8.56 12.10 -9.19
CA LEU A 58 -8.25 10.70 -9.50
C LEU A 58 -7.47 10.04 -8.36
N ILE A 59 -6.41 10.69 -7.87
CA ILE A 59 -5.55 10.13 -6.83
C ILE A 59 -6.27 10.04 -5.49
N THR A 60 -7.15 11.00 -5.17
CA THR A 60 -8.01 10.95 -3.97
C THR A 60 -8.91 9.71 -3.98
N GLY A 61 -9.61 9.46 -5.08
CA GLY A 61 -10.41 8.24 -5.23
C GLY A 61 -9.56 6.98 -5.20
N TYR A 62 -8.41 6.99 -5.87
CA TYR A 62 -7.48 5.87 -5.86
C TYR A 62 -7.00 5.50 -4.46
N PHE A 63 -6.54 6.45 -3.65
CA PHE A 63 -6.10 6.19 -2.29
C PHE A 63 -7.24 5.69 -1.40
N TRP A 64 -8.46 6.21 -1.57
CA TRP A 64 -9.61 5.68 -0.84
C TRP A 64 -9.89 4.22 -1.22
N PHE A 65 -9.87 3.92 -2.52
CA PHE A 65 -10.02 2.54 -2.99
C PHE A 65 -8.92 1.63 -2.43
N ALA A 66 -7.67 2.05 -2.50
CA ALA A 66 -6.52 1.32 -1.98
C ALA A 66 -6.60 1.11 -0.45
N LEU A 67 -7.06 2.11 0.31
CA LEU A 67 -7.33 1.98 1.75
C LEU A 67 -8.37 0.89 2.04
N ARG A 68 -9.49 0.87 1.29
CA ARG A 68 -10.54 -0.15 1.47
C ARG A 68 -10.03 -1.55 1.15
N LEU A 69 -9.27 -1.69 0.07
CA LEU A 69 -8.65 -2.96 -0.29
C LEU A 69 -7.67 -3.43 0.79
N MET A 70 -6.84 -2.52 1.30
CA MET A 70 -5.92 -2.82 2.39
C MET A 70 -6.67 -3.31 3.63
N HIS A 71 -7.76 -2.65 4.05
CA HIS A 71 -8.55 -3.10 5.20
C HIS A 71 -9.16 -4.49 4.98
N GLN A 72 -9.66 -4.79 3.78
CA GLN A 72 -10.12 -6.14 3.46
C GLN A 72 -8.99 -7.18 3.50
N ASN A 73 -7.82 -6.85 2.93
CA ASN A 73 -6.66 -7.73 2.93
C ASN A 73 -6.14 -7.99 4.36
N VAL A 74 -6.13 -6.95 5.21
CA VAL A 74 -5.78 -7.07 6.64
C VAL A 74 -6.77 -7.97 7.36
N ALA A 75 -8.08 -7.78 7.16
CA ALA A 75 -9.10 -8.62 7.79
C ALA A 75 -9.00 -10.08 7.35
N SER A 76 -8.84 -10.33 6.05
CA SER A 76 -8.64 -11.68 5.51
C SER A 76 -7.36 -12.33 6.05
N THR A 77 -6.28 -11.54 6.19
CA THR A 77 -5.02 -12.02 6.77
C THR A 77 -5.18 -12.37 8.24
N LEU A 78 -5.84 -11.49 9.00
CA LEU A 78 -6.11 -11.71 10.42
C LEU A 78 -6.97 -12.97 10.64
N ILE A 79 -8.02 -13.18 9.85
CA ILE A 79 -8.82 -14.41 9.89
C ILE A 79 -7.94 -15.62 9.60
N SER A 80 -7.13 -15.57 8.53
CA SER A 80 -6.24 -16.68 8.16
C SER A 80 -5.23 -17.02 9.26
N LEU A 81 -4.68 -16.01 9.95
CA LEU A 81 -3.77 -16.21 11.07
C LEU A 81 -4.50 -16.82 12.27
N LEU A 82 -5.64 -16.25 12.67
CA LEU A 82 -6.38 -16.72 13.85
C LEU A 82 -7.00 -18.11 13.68
N VAL A 83 -7.36 -18.50 12.46
CA VAL A 83 -7.79 -19.88 12.16
C VAL A 83 -6.62 -20.85 12.37
N LYS A 84 -5.40 -20.50 11.92
CA LYS A 84 -4.22 -21.35 12.11
C LYS A 84 -3.81 -21.48 13.58
N THR A 85 -4.10 -20.48 14.40
CA THR A 85 -3.76 -20.48 15.84
C THR A 85 -4.91 -20.94 16.74
N ASN A 86 -6.05 -21.38 16.18
CA ASN A 86 -7.27 -21.71 16.93
C ASN A 86 -7.78 -20.57 17.84
N GLN A 87 -7.55 -19.31 17.46
CA GLN A 87 -7.93 -18.12 18.22
C GLN A 87 -8.97 -17.25 17.49
N LEU A 88 -9.78 -17.86 16.61
CA LEU A 88 -10.78 -17.13 15.82
C LEU A 88 -11.78 -16.34 16.70
N SER A 89 -12.06 -16.81 17.92
CA SER A 89 -12.87 -16.10 18.91
C SER A 89 -12.35 -14.70 19.26
N GLN A 90 -11.03 -14.47 19.12
CA GLN A 90 -10.37 -13.19 19.39
C GLN A 90 -10.43 -12.20 18.22
N PHE A 91 -10.97 -12.60 17.05
CA PHE A 91 -11.04 -11.74 15.87
C PHE A 91 -11.73 -10.40 16.16
N SER A 92 -12.82 -10.42 16.93
CA SER A 92 -13.56 -9.22 17.30
C SER A 92 -12.73 -8.24 18.14
N ALA A 93 -11.85 -8.76 19.01
CA ALA A 93 -10.97 -7.98 19.87
C ALA A 93 -9.86 -7.31 19.05
N HIS A 94 -9.16 -8.07 18.21
CA HIS A 94 -8.13 -7.54 17.31
C HIS A 94 -8.69 -6.48 16.35
N ARG A 95 -9.88 -6.72 15.80
CA ARG A 95 -10.59 -5.77 14.96
C ARG A 95 -10.92 -4.47 15.69
N ARG A 96 -11.28 -4.55 16.98
CA ARG A 96 -11.54 -3.37 17.81
C ARG A 96 -10.27 -2.56 18.05
N GLU A 97 -9.15 -3.23 18.32
CA GLU A 97 -7.86 -2.56 18.53
C GLU A 97 -7.37 -1.86 17.25
N LEU A 98 -7.42 -2.55 16.10
CA LEU A 98 -7.13 -1.95 14.79
C LEU A 98 -8.03 -0.75 14.49
N ALA A 99 -9.31 -0.80 14.88
CA ALA A 99 -10.23 0.33 14.69
C ALA A 99 -9.90 1.53 15.61
N ILE A 100 -9.41 1.29 16.83
CA ILE A 100 -8.94 2.35 17.73
C ILE A 100 -7.70 3.01 17.14
N GLU A 101 -6.74 2.22 16.66
CA GLU A 101 -5.53 2.74 16.03
C GLU A 101 -5.84 3.50 14.73
N PHE A 102 -6.78 3.01 13.92
CA PHE A 102 -7.28 3.70 12.73
C PHE A 102 -7.88 5.07 13.04
N ARG A 103 -8.64 5.22 14.14
CA ARG A 103 -9.18 6.52 14.57
C ARG A 103 -8.08 7.53 14.91
N HIS A 104 -7.03 7.09 15.59
CA HIS A 104 -5.87 7.94 15.86
C HIS A 104 -5.18 8.37 14.57
N HIS A 105 -5.03 7.45 13.61
CA HIS A 105 -4.47 7.79 12.30
C HIS A 105 -5.35 8.75 11.50
N ILE A 106 -6.67 8.64 11.56
CA ILE A 106 -7.58 9.63 10.96
C ILE A 106 -7.31 11.02 11.55
N PHE A 107 -7.27 11.13 12.89
CA PHE A 107 -7.06 12.41 13.56
C PHE A 107 -5.72 13.04 13.16
N ASN A 108 -4.63 12.26 13.22
CA ASN A 108 -3.30 12.72 12.84
C ASN A 108 -3.21 13.08 11.36
N ALA A 109 -3.81 12.28 10.46
CA ALA A 109 -3.80 12.56 9.03
C ALA A 109 -4.55 13.84 8.68
N ILE A 110 -5.68 14.14 9.35
CA ILE A 110 -6.41 15.40 9.17
C ILE A 110 -5.52 16.59 9.54
N ILE A 111 -4.89 16.56 10.72
CA ILE A 111 -4.02 17.65 11.18
C ILE A 111 -2.88 17.89 10.18
N ILE A 112 -2.18 16.83 9.77
CA ILE A 112 -1.05 16.96 8.84
C ILE A 112 -1.55 17.45 7.46
N SER A 113 -2.69 16.97 6.97
CA SER A 113 -3.25 17.41 5.68
C SER A 113 -3.60 18.89 5.67
N ILE A 114 -4.18 19.41 6.74
CA ILE A 114 -4.49 20.84 6.90
C ILE A 114 -3.19 21.64 6.99
N MET A 115 -2.21 21.18 7.78
CA MET A 115 -0.91 21.85 7.87
C MET A 115 -0.20 21.94 6.52
N ILE A 116 -0.10 20.84 5.76
CA ILE A 116 0.52 20.85 4.43
C ILE A 116 -0.20 21.83 3.50
N THR A 117 -1.53 21.83 3.54
CA THR A 117 -2.34 22.74 2.71
C THR A 117 -2.10 24.20 3.08
N ILE A 118 -2.04 24.54 4.37
CA ILE A 118 -1.73 25.92 4.83
C ILE A 118 -0.32 26.33 4.39
N VAL A 119 0.67 25.46 4.59
CA VAL A 119 2.05 25.73 4.17
C VAL A 119 2.12 25.98 2.66
N TYR A 120 1.44 25.15 1.86
CA TYR A 120 1.32 25.34 0.42
C TYR A 120 0.69 26.70 0.07
N CYS A 121 -0.39 27.09 0.74
CA CYS A 121 -1.03 28.39 0.54
C CYS A 121 -0.11 29.57 0.86
N ILE A 122 0.74 29.46 1.88
CA ILE A 122 1.73 30.49 2.22
C ILE A 122 2.77 30.60 1.11
N PHE A 123 3.35 29.48 0.67
CA PHE A 123 4.39 29.46 -0.36
C PHE A 123 3.91 29.99 -1.71
N GLU A 124 2.68 29.68 -2.10
CA GLU A 124 2.08 30.10 -3.37
C GLU A 124 1.42 31.48 -3.29
N GLY A 125 1.50 32.17 -2.15
CA GLY A 125 0.91 33.51 -1.98
C GLY A 125 -0.62 33.52 -2.08
N LEU A 126 -1.26 32.38 -1.79
CA LEU A 126 -2.70 32.17 -1.92
C LEU A 126 -3.50 32.82 -0.78
N ILE A 127 -2.86 33.43 0.22
CA ILE A 127 -3.52 34.08 1.37
C ILE A 127 -3.90 35.55 1.06
N THR A 128 -3.97 35.92 -0.23
CA THR A 128 -4.32 37.28 -0.66
C THR A 128 -5.82 37.47 -0.90
N VAL A 129 -6.32 38.70 -0.75
CA VAL A 129 -7.76 39.05 -0.61
C VAL A 129 -8.61 38.78 -1.87
N LYS A 130 -8.01 38.57 -3.04
CA LYS A 130 -8.73 38.28 -4.30
C LYS A 130 -8.27 36.94 -4.86
N GLN A 131 -8.98 35.88 -4.52
CA GLN A 131 -8.82 34.57 -5.16
C GLN A 131 -9.99 34.28 -6.09
N GLU A 132 -9.67 33.67 -7.23
CA GLU A 132 -10.68 33.11 -8.12
C GLU A 132 -11.33 31.88 -7.46
N ILE A 133 -12.63 31.68 -7.71
CA ILE A 133 -13.42 30.65 -7.06
C ILE A 133 -12.82 29.25 -7.28
N HIS A 134 -12.32 28.97 -8.49
CA HIS A 134 -11.71 27.68 -8.80
C HIS A 134 -10.46 27.39 -7.94
N VAL A 135 -9.64 28.41 -7.65
CA VAL A 135 -8.42 28.27 -6.82
C VAL A 135 -8.77 27.93 -5.37
N LEU A 136 -9.85 28.53 -4.84
CA LEU A 136 -10.34 28.24 -3.49
C LEU A 136 -10.82 26.80 -3.38
N PHE A 137 -11.61 26.33 -4.35
CA PHE A 137 -12.08 24.94 -4.37
C PHE A 137 -10.93 23.95 -4.60
N LEU A 138 -9.96 24.28 -5.46
CA LEU A 138 -8.75 23.48 -5.65
C LEU A 138 -7.99 23.30 -4.34
N THR A 139 -7.81 24.39 -3.58
CA THR A 139 -7.20 24.38 -2.26
C THR A 139 -8.00 23.53 -1.26
N ALA A 140 -9.33 23.67 -1.27
CA ALA A 140 -10.20 22.87 -0.41
C ALA A 140 -10.10 21.36 -0.72
N THR A 141 -9.95 20.99 -2.01
CA THR A 141 -9.77 19.60 -2.44
C THR A 141 -8.36 19.03 -2.18
N ALA A 142 -7.36 19.89 -1.96
CA ALA A 142 -6.04 19.44 -1.56
C ALA A 142 -6.06 18.78 -0.16
N VAL A 143 -6.94 19.23 0.74
CA VAL A 143 -7.10 18.64 2.09
C VAL A 143 -7.49 17.15 2.03
N PRO A 144 -8.59 16.71 1.39
CA PRO A 144 -8.93 15.30 1.28
C PRO A 144 -7.89 14.49 0.50
N PHE A 145 -7.22 15.08 -0.49
CA PHE A 145 -6.11 14.47 -1.20
C PHE A 145 -4.96 14.09 -0.25
N TRP A 146 -4.43 15.06 0.50
CA TRP A 146 -3.35 14.84 1.46
C TRP A 146 -3.78 13.93 2.60
N PHE A 147 -5.01 14.12 3.10
CA PHE A 147 -5.58 13.30 4.16
C PHE A 147 -5.55 11.81 3.80
N LEU A 148 -6.05 11.43 2.62
CA LEU A 148 -6.08 10.02 2.21
C LEU A 148 -4.69 9.47 1.92
N ALA A 149 -3.80 10.27 1.32
CA ALA A 149 -2.41 9.86 1.09
C ALA A 149 -1.68 9.55 2.40
N ILE A 150 -1.75 10.46 3.38
CA ILE A 150 -1.10 10.29 4.70
C ILE A 150 -1.75 9.15 5.48
N LEU A 151 -3.08 9.07 5.47
CA LEU A 151 -3.80 7.98 6.13
C LEU A 151 -3.39 6.63 5.57
N PHE A 152 -3.22 6.52 4.24
CA PHE A 152 -2.72 5.31 3.60
C PHE A 152 -1.32 4.93 4.10
N LEU A 153 -0.38 5.90 4.16
CA LEU A 153 0.97 5.67 4.66
C LEU A 153 1.00 5.23 6.13
N PHE A 154 0.18 5.82 7.00
CA PHE A 154 0.07 5.35 8.38
C PHE A 154 -0.47 3.93 8.46
N GLN A 155 -1.51 3.63 7.69
CA GLN A 155 -2.18 2.33 7.73
C GLN A 155 -1.29 1.19 7.23
N ILE A 156 -0.48 1.38 6.18
CA ILE A 156 0.38 0.30 5.68
C ILE A 156 1.42 -0.13 6.73
N SER A 157 2.06 0.84 7.39
CA SER A 157 3.08 0.57 8.42
C SER A 157 2.46 0.03 9.71
N SER A 158 1.37 0.65 10.17
CA SER A 158 0.67 0.26 11.39
C SER A 158 0.08 -1.15 11.30
N ASN A 159 -0.65 -1.48 10.24
CA ASN A 159 -1.28 -2.79 10.11
C ASN A 159 -0.25 -3.92 10.09
N ILE A 160 0.88 -3.72 9.40
CA ILE A 160 1.97 -4.70 9.38
C ILE A 160 2.61 -4.82 10.77
N LYS A 161 2.89 -3.69 11.43
CA LYS A 161 3.44 -3.67 12.79
C LYS A 161 2.51 -4.39 13.77
N TYR A 162 1.21 -4.13 13.70
CA TYR A 162 0.19 -4.76 14.54
C TYR A 162 0.19 -6.29 14.37
N LEU A 163 0.06 -6.77 13.13
CA LEU A 163 0.08 -8.21 12.84
C LEU A 163 1.39 -8.87 13.30
N THR A 164 2.53 -8.19 13.12
CA THR A 164 3.85 -8.73 13.49
C THR A 164 4.08 -8.76 15.00
N SER A 165 3.57 -7.78 15.75
CA SER A 165 3.87 -7.62 17.19
C SER A 165 2.80 -8.20 18.11
N LYS A 166 1.55 -8.28 17.66
CA LYS A 166 0.41 -8.70 18.49
C LYS A 166 -0.17 -10.05 18.08
N VAL A 167 -0.14 -10.39 16.79
CA VAL A 167 -0.77 -11.62 16.27
C VAL A 167 0.26 -12.71 16.02
N LEU A 168 1.39 -12.36 15.40
CA LEU A 168 2.44 -13.33 15.07
C LEU A 168 3.02 -14.08 16.29
N PRO A 169 3.27 -13.45 17.46
CA PRO A 169 3.80 -14.18 18.62
C PRO A 169 2.86 -15.25 19.17
N GLN A 170 1.59 -15.22 18.78
CA GLN A 170 0.58 -16.21 19.17
C GLN A 170 0.54 -17.40 18.20
N ALA A 171 1.31 -17.37 17.11
CA ALA A 171 1.51 -18.53 16.24
C ALA A 171 2.19 -19.65 17.03
N GLY A 172 1.67 -20.88 16.90
CA GLY A 172 2.19 -22.08 17.55
C GLY A 172 3.57 -22.50 17.03
N GLY A 173 3.76 -23.79 16.72
CA GLY A 173 5.06 -24.35 16.35
C GLY A 173 5.83 -23.58 15.26
N ASN A 174 7.16 -23.79 15.20
CA ASN A 174 8.10 -23.05 14.34
C ASN A 174 7.64 -22.93 12.87
N ILE A 175 7.03 -23.97 12.30
CA ILE A 175 6.51 -23.96 10.92
C ILE A 175 5.31 -23.04 10.74
N ASP A 176 4.37 -23.04 11.68
CA ASP A 176 3.16 -22.23 11.56
C ASP A 176 3.46 -20.75 11.75
N ARG A 177 4.49 -20.44 12.55
CA ARG A 177 5.09 -19.11 12.63
C ARG A 177 5.69 -18.68 11.28
N LEU A 178 6.52 -19.51 10.64
CA LEU A 178 7.06 -19.21 9.30
C LEU A 178 5.96 -18.99 8.25
N LYS A 179 4.93 -19.84 8.22
CA LYS A 179 3.77 -19.67 7.33
C LYS A 179 3.02 -18.36 7.61
N SER A 180 2.94 -17.97 8.88
CA SER A 180 2.28 -16.73 9.30
C SER A 180 3.06 -15.49 8.83
N ILE A 181 4.38 -15.51 8.96
CA ILE A 181 5.25 -14.45 8.42
C ILE A 181 5.06 -14.32 6.91
N MET A 182 5.02 -15.43 6.19
CA MET A 182 4.80 -15.42 4.73
C MET A 182 3.44 -14.83 4.35
N THR A 183 2.38 -15.12 5.12
CA THR A 183 1.06 -14.48 4.90
C THR A 183 1.14 -12.96 5.09
N ILE A 184 1.78 -12.49 6.17
CA ILE A 184 1.92 -11.05 6.46
C ILE A 184 2.82 -10.38 5.40
N LEU A 185 3.87 -11.05 4.93
CA LEU A 185 4.75 -10.55 3.88
C LEU A 185 4.00 -10.34 2.56
N LYS A 186 3.13 -11.30 2.19
CA LYS A 186 2.28 -11.19 0.99
C LYS A 186 1.30 -10.03 1.09
N LEU A 187 0.70 -9.82 2.26
CA LEU A 187 -0.15 -8.66 2.55
C LEU A 187 0.62 -7.35 2.36
N GLY A 188 1.79 -7.23 2.99
CA GLY A 188 2.62 -6.03 2.89
C GLY A 188 3.03 -5.74 1.45
N THR A 189 3.54 -6.75 0.75
CA THR A 189 3.93 -6.64 -0.67
C THR A 189 2.76 -6.20 -1.55
N THR A 190 1.59 -6.82 -1.38
CA THR A 190 0.39 -6.48 -2.18
C THR A 190 -0.04 -5.03 -1.94
N ASN A 191 -0.09 -4.58 -0.69
CA ASN A 191 -0.48 -3.21 -0.36
C ASN A 191 0.55 -2.18 -0.84
N SER A 192 1.85 -2.47 -0.74
CA SER A 192 2.90 -1.60 -1.28
C SER A 192 2.81 -1.50 -2.81
N ILE A 193 2.54 -2.61 -3.51
CA ILE A 193 2.31 -2.62 -4.97
C ILE A 193 1.10 -1.73 -5.34
N PHE A 194 -0.02 -1.86 -4.62
CA PHE A 194 -1.18 -0.98 -4.85
C PHE A 194 -0.83 0.49 -4.58
N ALA A 195 -0.03 0.79 -3.55
CA ALA A 195 0.41 2.16 -3.32
C ALA A 195 1.21 2.74 -4.50
N MET A 196 2.09 1.94 -5.10
CA MET A 196 2.88 2.34 -6.27
C MET A 196 2.01 2.66 -7.50
N GLY A 197 0.81 2.09 -7.60
CA GLY A 197 -0.12 2.41 -8.69
C GLY A 197 -0.57 3.88 -8.69
N ALA A 198 -0.57 4.55 -7.53
CA ALA A 198 -0.86 5.99 -7.46
C ALA A 198 0.21 6.82 -8.18
N LEU A 199 1.48 6.40 -8.12
CA LEU A 199 2.59 7.09 -8.77
C LEU A 199 2.49 7.05 -10.30
N ALA A 200 1.83 6.04 -10.87
CA ALA A 200 1.57 6.00 -12.29
C ALA A 200 0.61 7.12 -12.76
N ILE A 201 -0.18 7.70 -11.85
CA ILE A 201 -1.12 8.80 -12.15
C ILE A 201 -0.42 10.16 -12.07
N PHE A 202 0.69 10.28 -11.33
CA PHE A 202 1.40 11.54 -11.09
C PHE A 202 1.80 12.33 -12.36
N PRO A 203 2.19 11.70 -13.49
CA PRO A 203 2.56 12.45 -14.69
C PRO A 203 1.48 13.43 -15.17
N ILE A 204 0.20 13.19 -14.82
CA ILE A 204 -0.91 14.08 -15.17
C ILE A 204 -0.73 15.53 -14.70
N PHE A 205 0.02 15.75 -13.60
CA PHE A 205 0.29 17.10 -13.10
C PHE A 205 1.13 17.94 -14.08
N TRP A 206 1.84 17.30 -15.00
CA TRP A 206 2.71 17.95 -15.98
C TRP A 206 2.17 17.93 -17.42
N LEU A 207 0.92 17.51 -17.64
CA LEU A 207 0.31 17.54 -18.97
C LEU A 207 0.44 18.94 -19.60
N LYS A 208 1.00 18.99 -20.82
CA LYS A 208 1.23 20.22 -21.61
C LYS A 208 2.08 21.29 -20.92
N LYS A 209 2.87 20.90 -19.91
CA LYS A 209 3.77 21.80 -19.22
C LYS A 209 5.19 21.31 -19.41
N ASP A 210 6.11 22.22 -19.72
CA ASP A 210 7.53 21.90 -19.67
C ASP A 210 7.86 21.43 -18.25
N ILE A 211 8.37 20.20 -18.15
CA ILE A 211 8.76 19.64 -16.86
C ILE A 211 10.10 20.26 -16.50
N PRO A 212 10.19 21.17 -15.51
CA PRO A 212 11.47 21.71 -15.11
C PRO A 212 12.33 20.56 -14.59
N SER A 213 13.62 20.52 -14.96
CA SER A 213 14.54 19.46 -14.51
C SER A 213 14.63 19.37 -12.98
N ILE A 214 14.37 20.47 -12.28
CA ILE A 214 14.29 20.55 -10.81
C ILE A 214 13.06 19.79 -10.28
N ASP A 215 11.90 19.95 -10.90
CA ASP A 215 10.67 19.24 -10.50
C ASP A 215 10.85 17.72 -10.67
N VAL A 216 11.51 17.28 -11.76
CA VAL A 216 11.85 15.86 -11.97
C VAL A 216 12.69 15.34 -10.80
N LEU A 217 13.72 16.09 -10.40
CA LEU A 217 14.61 15.69 -9.32
C LEU A 217 13.87 15.60 -7.98
N VAL A 218 13.06 16.61 -7.65
CA VAL A 218 12.25 16.64 -6.42
C VAL A 218 11.23 15.50 -6.39
N VAL A 219 10.52 15.25 -7.49
CA VAL A 219 9.53 14.17 -7.59
C VAL A 219 10.20 12.81 -7.52
N THR A 220 11.36 12.64 -8.15
CA THR A 220 12.13 11.39 -8.09
C THR A 220 12.61 11.12 -6.66
N PHE A 221 13.15 12.12 -5.99
CA PHE A 221 13.59 12.01 -4.59
C PHE A 221 12.43 11.68 -3.65
N PHE A 222 11.32 12.42 -3.76
CA PHE A 222 10.10 12.18 -2.98
C PHE A 222 9.55 10.76 -3.22
N THR A 223 9.47 10.35 -4.49
CA THR A 223 9.02 9.01 -4.88
C THR A 223 9.95 7.93 -4.32
N GLY A 224 11.27 8.17 -4.31
CA GLY A 224 12.26 7.30 -3.70
C GLY A 224 12.01 7.12 -2.20
N ILE A 225 11.84 8.21 -1.46
CA ILE A 225 11.55 8.18 -0.02
C ILE A 225 10.25 7.42 0.26
N VAL A 226 9.18 7.74 -0.46
CA VAL A 226 7.87 7.09 -0.29
C VAL A 226 7.98 5.60 -0.60
N SER A 227 8.69 5.23 -1.67
CA SER A 227 8.92 3.82 -2.03
C SER A 227 9.70 3.08 -0.94
N VAL A 228 10.77 3.68 -0.42
CA VAL A 228 11.54 3.10 0.69
C VAL A 228 10.64 2.92 1.92
N TYR A 229 9.84 3.92 2.27
CA TYR A 229 8.89 3.84 3.38
C TYR A 229 7.85 2.71 3.19
N LEU A 230 7.28 2.60 1.99
CA LEU A 230 6.27 1.58 1.66
C LEU A 230 6.83 0.15 1.70
N PHE A 231 8.09 -0.04 1.30
CA PHE A 231 8.73 -1.36 1.27
C PHE A 231 9.53 -1.69 2.54
N TRP A 232 9.83 -0.71 3.38
CA TRP A 232 10.51 -0.91 4.67
C TRP A 232 9.91 -2.03 5.54
N PRO A 233 8.59 -2.06 5.81
CA PRO A 233 8.00 -3.13 6.61
C PRO A 233 8.12 -4.51 5.93
N VAL A 234 8.09 -4.56 4.60
CA VAL A 234 8.27 -5.79 3.80
C VAL A 234 9.72 -6.30 3.93
N ILE A 235 10.70 -5.39 3.82
CA ILE A 235 12.13 -5.71 3.99
C ILE A 235 12.38 -6.26 5.40
N LYS A 236 11.82 -5.62 6.43
CA LYS A 236 11.94 -6.07 7.82
C LYS A 236 11.35 -7.47 8.03
N LEU A 237 10.16 -7.73 7.48
CA LEU A 237 9.52 -9.06 7.53
C LEU A 237 10.34 -10.12 6.81
N LYS A 238 10.93 -9.79 5.66
CA LYS A 238 11.80 -10.70 4.91
C LYS A 238 13.03 -11.08 5.73
N SER A 239 13.69 -10.10 6.35
CA SER A 239 14.84 -10.36 7.23
C SER A 239 14.45 -11.24 8.43
N MET A 240 13.28 -11.00 9.02
CA MET A 240 12.76 -11.83 10.11
C MET A 240 12.49 -13.26 9.65
N LEU A 241 11.91 -13.44 8.46
CA LEU A 241 11.68 -14.75 7.86
C LEU A 241 12.99 -15.53 7.64
N GLU A 242 14.01 -14.87 7.08
CA GLU A 242 15.32 -15.50 6.84
C GLU A 242 15.99 -15.93 8.14
N LYS A 243 15.89 -15.12 9.21
CA LYS A 243 16.43 -15.46 10.53
C LYS A 243 15.71 -16.64 11.17
N GLU A 244 14.37 -16.61 11.20
CA GLU A 244 13.58 -17.70 11.77
C GLU A 244 13.69 -18.99 10.97
N GLN A 245 13.85 -18.89 9.65
CA GLN A 245 14.08 -20.05 8.79
C GLN A 245 15.42 -20.70 9.10
N LYS A 246 16.50 -19.91 9.22
CA LYS A 246 17.83 -20.44 9.62
C LYS A 246 17.78 -21.10 10.99
N ALA A 247 17.12 -20.48 11.96
CA ALA A 247 16.97 -21.05 13.30
C ALA A 247 16.17 -22.37 13.27
N ALA A 248 15.08 -22.44 12.49
CA ALA A 248 14.28 -23.65 12.34
C ALA A 248 15.08 -24.79 11.68
N VAL A 249 15.88 -24.49 10.65
CA VAL A 249 16.74 -25.48 9.99
C VAL A 249 17.82 -26.00 10.94
N LEU A 250 18.48 -25.13 11.69
CA LEU A 250 19.50 -25.54 12.68
C LEU A 250 18.91 -26.45 13.76
N HIS A 251 17.74 -26.11 14.30
CA HIS A 251 17.05 -26.94 15.29
C HIS A 251 16.62 -28.30 14.72
N LEU A 252 16.19 -28.34 13.45
CA LEU A 252 15.88 -29.59 12.76
C LEU A 252 17.15 -30.44 12.54
N GLU A 253 18.28 -29.82 12.19
CA GLU A 253 19.56 -30.51 12.02
C GLU A 253 20.08 -31.10 13.34
N GLU A 254 20.00 -30.35 14.43
CA GLU A 254 20.39 -30.81 15.77
C GLU A 254 19.54 -32.02 16.20
N ASN A 255 18.21 -31.95 15.99
CA ASN A 255 17.30 -33.07 16.29
C ASN A 255 17.58 -34.31 15.42
N ILE A 256 17.95 -34.12 14.14
CA ILE A 256 18.33 -35.22 13.26
C ILE A 256 19.64 -35.86 13.74
N GLU A 257 20.64 -35.05 14.09
CA GLU A 257 21.93 -35.53 14.58
C GLU A 257 21.78 -36.33 15.90
N ASP A 258 20.97 -35.82 16.83
CA ASP A 258 20.65 -36.51 18.08
C ASP A 258 19.85 -37.79 17.85
N GLY A 259 18.91 -37.78 16.91
CA GLY A 259 18.17 -38.97 16.47
C GLY A 259 19.10 -40.06 15.92
N ILE A 260 20.04 -39.69 15.05
CA ILE A 260 21.04 -40.59 14.47
C ILE A 260 21.94 -41.17 15.57
N LYS A 261 22.40 -40.35 16.52
CA LYS A 261 23.22 -40.80 17.67
C LYS A 261 22.48 -41.81 18.55
N ARG A 262 21.17 -41.65 18.77
CA ARG A 262 20.36 -42.63 19.53
C ARG A 262 20.12 -43.92 18.75
N CYS A 263 19.85 -43.82 17.45
CA CYS A 263 19.67 -44.96 16.58
C CYS A 263 20.94 -45.82 16.48
N ALA A 264 22.12 -45.17 16.45
CA ALA A 264 23.42 -45.83 16.47
C ALA A 264 23.73 -46.56 17.80
N LYS A 265 23.05 -46.20 18.90
CA LYS A 265 23.18 -46.84 20.22
C LYS A 265 22.21 -48.02 20.45
N HIS A 266 21.57 -48.54 19.39
CA HIS A 266 20.61 -49.66 19.44
C HIS A 266 19.29 -49.39 20.19
N GLU A 267 18.83 -48.14 20.25
CA GLU A 267 17.45 -47.81 20.67
C GLU A 267 16.51 -47.67 19.45
N GLU A 268 15.72 -48.73 19.22
CA GLU A 268 14.47 -48.84 18.44
C GLU A 268 14.36 -48.33 16.98
N PHE A 269 13.69 -49.15 16.16
CA PHE A 269 13.22 -48.85 14.79
C PHE A 269 12.27 -47.64 14.70
N SER A 270 11.64 -47.24 15.81
CA SER A 270 10.77 -46.05 15.92
C SER A 270 11.54 -44.74 15.67
N THR A 271 12.86 -44.75 15.88
CA THR A 271 13.76 -43.60 15.72
C THR A 271 14.09 -43.31 14.24
N ALA A 272 14.07 -44.31 13.35
CA ALA A 272 14.36 -44.09 11.93
C ALA A 272 13.20 -43.38 11.20
N ALA A 273 11.95 -43.73 11.53
CA ALA A 273 10.76 -43.08 10.96
C ALA A 273 10.61 -41.62 11.43
N SER A 274 11.07 -41.30 12.64
CA SER A 274 11.08 -39.92 13.14
C SER A 274 12.15 -39.07 12.46
N ILE A 275 13.31 -39.65 12.11
CA ILE A 275 14.36 -38.98 11.33
C ILE A 275 13.86 -38.64 9.91
N GLU A 276 13.19 -39.57 9.21
CA GLU A 276 12.63 -39.30 7.88
C GLU A 276 11.57 -38.18 7.91
N GLN A 277 10.75 -38.13 8.97
CA GLN A 277 9.81 -37.02 9.18
C GLN A 277 10.54 -35.69 9.38
N LEU A 278 11.61 -35.64 10.18
CA LEU A 278 12.40 -34.44 10.41
C LEU A 278 13.13 -33.97 9.14
N GLU A 279 13.63 -34.90 8.32
CA GLU A 279 14.23 -34.56 7.01
C GLU A 279 13.19 -34.01 6.03
N SER A 280 12.00 -34.62 5.95
CA SER A 280 10.87 -34.09 5.17
C SER A 280 10.47 -32.69 5.64
N GLU A 281 10.50 -32.46 6.95
CA GLU A 281 10.19 -31.18 7.57
C GLU A 281 11.24 -30.11 7.23
N LYS A 282 12.53 -30.46 7.32
CA LYS A 282 13.66 -29.61 6.88
C LYS A 282 13.53 -29.23 5.40
N GLU A 283 13.22 -30.19 4.53
CA GLU A 283 13.05 -29.92 3.10
C GLU A 283 11.87 -28.96 2.84
N ARG A 284 10.76 -29.09 3.59
CA ARG A 284 9.63 -28.15 3.52
C ARG A 284 10.02 -26.74 3.96
N VAL A 285 10.77 -26.60 5.06
CA VAL A 285 11.23 -25.30 5.56
C VAL A 285 12.19 -24.64 4.57
N LEU A 286 13.09 -25.39 3.95
CA LEU A 286 13.99 -24.90 2.90
C LEU A 286 13.20 -24.44 1.66
N LYS A 287 12.20 -25.20 1.22
CA LYS A 287 11.30 -24.84 0.12
C LYS A 287 10.44 -23.60 0.41
N MET A 288 10.11 -23.31 1.67
CA MET A 288 9.37 -22.09 2.04
C MET A 288 10.18 -20.82 1.79
N GLY A 289 11.48 -20.81 2.12
CA GLY A 289 12.38 -19.68 1.83
C GLY A 289 12.57 -19.42 0.34
N ALA A 290 12.61 -20.47 -0.48
CA ALA A 290 12.69 -20.34 -1.94
C ALA A 290 11.42 -19.75 -2.56
N ARG A 291 10.25 -19.90 -1.91
CA ARG A 291 8.93 -19.42 -2.39
C ARG A 291 8.53 -18.04 -1.90
N VAL A 292 9.38 -17.37 -1.12
CA VAL A 292 9.09 -16.05 -0.50
C VAL A 292 8.65 -15.00 -1.53
N PHE A 293 9.17 -15.08 -2.74
CA PHE A 293 8.61 -14.41 -3.90
C PHE A 293 8.42 -15.44 -5.02
N ALA A 294 7.19 -15.94 -5.18
CA ALA A 294 6.84 -16.69 -6.36
C ALA A 294 7.20 -15.86 -7.62
N PRO A 295 7.58 -16.49 -8.75
CA PRO A 295 7.89 -15.77 -9.99
C PRO A 295 6.80 -14.77 -10.37
N ARG A 296 5.54 -15.12 -10.10
CA ARG A 296 4.36 -14.27 -10.29
C ARG A 296 4.38 -12.97 -9.46
N ASP A 297 4.85 -13.03 -8.22
CA ASP A 297 4.90 -11.84 -7.35
C ASP A 297 6.07 -10.94 -7.76
N LYS A 298 7.21 -11.52 -8.21
CA LYS A 298 8.30 -10.75 -8.84
C LYS A 298 7.83 -10.07 -10.12
N ALA A 299 7.08 -10.78 -10.97
CA ALA A 299 6.52 -10.23 -12.20
C ALA A 299 5.53 -9.09 -11.93
N ARG A 300 4.70 -9.19 -10.88
CA ARG A 300 3.81 -8.10 -10.46
C ARG A 300 4.55 -6.87 -9.98
N VAL A 301 5.59 -7.05 -9.15
CA VAL A 301 6.44 -5.93 -8.71
C VAL A 301 7.12 -5.28 -9.91
N ALA A 302 7.69 -6.08 -10.82
CA ALA A 302 8.33 -5.59 -12.04
C ALA A 302 7.33 -4.83 -12.94
N ALA A 303 6.13 -5.38 -13.13
CA ALA A 303 5.07 -4.73 -13.91
C ALA A 303 4.64 -3.39 -13.29
N CYS A 304 4.54 -3.28 -11.97
CA CYS A 304 4.21 -2.02 -11.31
C CYS A 304 5.34 -1.00 -11.34
N ILE A 305 6.60 -1.44 -11.25
CA ILE A 305 7.75 -0.55 -11.47
C ILE A 305 7.77 -0.07 -12.92
N ALA A 306 7.49 -0.95 -13.89
CA ALA A 306 7.42 -0.61 -15.31
C ALA A 306 6.21 0.27 -15.66
N LEU A 307 5.13 0.23 -14.87
CA LEU A 307 3.95 1.06 -15.08
C LEU A 307 4.27 2.56 -14.96
N ILE A 308 5.26 2.92 -14.14
CA ILE A 308 5.69 4.30 -13.95
C ILE A 308 6.29 4.88 -15.25
N PRO A 309 7.38 4.33 -15.85
CA PRO A 309 7.88 4.84 -17.12
C PRO A 309 6.86 4.70 -18.26
N ILE A 310 6.02 3.66 -18.25
CA ILE A 310 4.93 3.52 -19.24
C ILE A 310 3.94 4.68 -19.14
N SER A 311 3.58 5.14 -17.94
CA SER A 311 2.64 6.25 -17.80
C SER A 311 3.23 7.59 -18.24
N TRP A 312 4.55 7.78 -18.10
CA TRP A 312 5.25 8.92 -18.71
C TRP A 312 5.25 8.85 -20.25
N VAL A 313 5.49 7.68 -20.85
CA VAL A 313 5.39 7.49 -22.30
C VAL A 313 3.96 7.76 -22.78
N LEU A 314 2.95 7.30 -22.04
CA LEU A 314 1.55 7.56 -22.35
C LEU A 314 1.23 9.06 -22.32
N LEU A 315 1.78 9.81 -21.34
CA LEU A 315 1.64 11.26 -21.28
C LEU A 315 2.17 11.91 -22.57
N PHE A 316 3.38 11.55 -23.01
CA PHE A 316 3.95 12.07 -24.26
C PHE A 316 3.09 11.74 -25.48
N ILE A 317 2.52 10.53 -25.55
CA ILE A 317 1.60 10.15 -26.63
C ILE A 317 0.33 11.01 -26.60
N VAL A 318 -0.24 11.22 -25.41
CA VAL A 318 -1.43 12.05 -25.23
C VAL A 318 -1.15 13.50 -25.63
N GLU A 319 0.00 14.07 -25.23
CA GLU A 319 0.41 15.41 -25.64
C GLU A 319 0.56 15.52 -27.15
N TRP A 320 1.19 14.54 -27.79
CA TRP A 320 1.30 14.47 -29.25
C TRP A 320 -0.07 14.41 -29.94
N LEU A 321 -0.99 13.59 -29.43
CA LEU A 321 -2.38 13.50 -29.92
C LEU A 321 -3.15 14.80 -29.79
N ILE A 322 -2.92 15.57 -28.71
CA ILE A 322 -3.58 16.85 -28.50
C ILE A 322 -2.95 17.97 -29.36
N GLN A 323 -1.66 17.86 -29.71
CA GLN A 323 -0.95 18.81 -30.58
C GLN A 323 -1.23 18.59 -32.08
N LEU A 324 -1.77 17.43 -32.48
CA LEU A 324 -2.20 17.20 -33.85
C LEU A 324 -3.23 18.27 -34.25
N PRO A 325 -2.98 19.03 -35.34
CA PRO A 325 -3.92 20.05 -35.78
C PRO A 325 -5.26 19.37 -36.11
N ARG A 326 -6.33 19.79 -35.43
CA ARG A 326 -7.69 19.47 -35.87
C ARG A 326 -7.90 20.20 -37.19
N TYR A 327 -7.68 19.50 -38.30
CA TYR A 327 -8.29 19.86 -39.57
C TYR A 327 -9.81 19.71 -39.40
N HIS A 328 -10.48 20.84 -39.17
CA HIS A 328 -11.91 20.99 -39.39
C HIS A 328 -12.13 22.04 -40.46
#